data_AF-A0A0D9YJ05-F1
#
_entry.id   AF-A0A0D9YJ05-F1
#
_cell.length_a   1.000
_cell.length_b   1.000
_cell.length_c   1.000
_cell.angle_alpha   90.00
_cell.angle_beta   90.00
_cell.angle_gamma   90.00
#
_symmetry.space_group_name_H-M   'P 1'
#
loop_
_entity.id
_entity.type
_entity.pdbx_description
1 polymer ?
#
loop_
_entity_poly.entity_id
_entity_poly.type
_entity_poly.pdbx_seq_one_letter_code
_entity_poly.pdbx_strand_id
1 'polypeptide(L)'
;MPWHANCAGDFLGLVEKFYYLSGRYDLELAVGDAAMENSFLRALGHIELDLPEAPEKAPKPPAQAVDPFSKFGPKKEISHIFRSPEKRPPKELSFAFTGLTLLPIVGFLIGLMRLGVNLKNFPSLPAPAAFASLFHAGIGAVLLLYVLFWIKLDLFTTLKYLSFLGVFLVFVGHRALSYLSSTSAKQKTA
;
A
#
# COMPACT_ATOMS: atom_id res chain seq x y z
N MET A 1 73.63 16.45 -27.00
CA MET A 1 72.70 16.56 -25.86
C MET A 1 71.28 16.46 -26.43
N PRO A 2 70.64 15.27 -26.41
CA PRO A 2 69.29 15.11 -26.92
C PRO A 2 68.28 15.41 -25.80
N TRP A 3 67.37 16.34 -26.07
CA TRP A 3 66.23 16.67 -25.23
C TRP A 3 65.13 15.63 -25.44
N HIS A 4 65.00 14.68 -24.53
CA HIS A 4 63.79 13.85 -24.44
C HIS A 4 62.76 14.59 -23.59
N ALA A 5 61.82 15.30 -24.24
CA ALA A 5 60.65 15.85 -23.57
C ALA A 5 59.71 14.70 -23.19
N ASN A 6 59.48 14.53 -21.90
CA ASN A 6 58.62 13.47 -21.36
C ASN A 6 57.15 13.91 -21.48
N CYS A 7 56.61 13.95 -22.70
CA CYS A 7 55.30 14.53 -23.01
C CYS A 7 54.11 13.85 -22.31
N ALA A 8 54.25 12.59 -21.88
CA ALA A 8 53.16 11.83 -21.29
C ALA A 8 52.77 12.29 -19.87
N GLY A 9 53.73 12.75 -19.06
CA GLY A 9 53.47 13.22 -17.70
C GLY A 9 52.83 14.62 -17.66
N ASP A 10 53.16 15.46 -18.64
CA ASP A 10 52.71 16.86 -18.70
C ASP A 10 51.24 16.98 -19.14
N PHE A 11 50.77 16.04 -19.97
CA PHE A 11 49.37 16.00 -20.42
C PHE A 11 48.39 15.70 -19.27
N LEU A 12 48.74 14.82 -18.32
CA LEU A 12 47.87 14.47 -17.19
C LEU A 12 47.57 15.68 -16.29
N GLY A 13 48.57 16.53 -16.02
CA GLY A 13 48.38 17.77 -15.27
C GLY A 13 47.57 18.83 -16.02
N LEU A 14 47.46 18.69 -17.34
CA LEU A 14 46.66 19.55 -18.20
C LEU A 14 45.17 19.14 -18.20
N VAL A 15 44.88 17.84 -18.12
CA VAL A 15 43.50 17.31 -18.03
C VAL A 15 42.75 17.90 -16.84
N GLU A 16 43.40 17.98 -15.67
CA GLU A 16 42.81 18.57 -14.47
C GLU A 16 42.53 20.08 -14.63
N LYS A 17 43.40 20.80 -15.35
CA LYS A 17 43.23 22.24 -15.64
C LYS A 17 42.09 22.52 -16.61
N PHE A 18 41.81 21.59 -17.52
CA PHE A 18 40.66 21.65 -18.43
C PHE A 18 39.40 21.01 -17.83
N TYR A 19 39.43 20.59 -16.56
CA TYR A 19 38.28 20.04 -15.85
C TYR A 19 37.63 18.84 -16.58
N TYR A 20 38.44 18.04 -17.29
CA TYR A 20 37.97 16.87 -18.04
C TYR A 20 36.89 17.20 -19.10
N LEU A 21 36.86 18.44 -19.60
CA LEU A 21 35.93 18.87 -20.64
C LEU A 21 36.49 18.51 -22.03
N SER A 22 35.85 17.56 -22.72
CA SER A 22 36.14 17.27 -24.12
C SER A 22 35.47 18.29 -25.03
N GLY A 23 36.16 18.72 -26.08
CA GLY A 23 35.62 19.69 -27.03
C GLY A 23 36.68 20.40 -27.86
N ARG A 24 36.23 21.38 -28.63
CA ARG A 24 37.08 22.21 -29.47
C ARG A 24 37.59 23.42 -28.70
N TYR A 25 38.90 23.58 -28.66
CA TYR A 25 39.59 24.69 -28.02
C TYR A 25 40.31 25.53 -29.07
N ASP A 26 40.08 26.84 -29.06
CA ASP A 26 40.80 27.77 -29.93
C ASP A 26 42.14 28.18 -29.28
N LEU A 27 43.20 28.17 -30.08
CA LEU A 27 44.55 28.54 -29.67
C LEU A 27 44.88 29.95 -30.13
N GLU A 28 45.19 30.82 -29.18
CA GLU A 28 45.65 32.19 -29.45
C GLU A 28 47.01 32.43 -28.79
N LEU A 29 47.95 32.99 -29.54
CA LEU A 29 49.25 33.41 -29.03
C LEU A 29 49.20 34.89 -28.66
N ALA A 30 49.35 35.16 -27.37
CA ALA A 30 49.49 36.50 -26.82
C ALA A 30 50.94 36.75 -26.40
N VAL A 31 51.59 37.77 -26.99
CA VAL A 31 52.92 38.22 -26.59
C VAL A 31 52.90 39.72 -26.34
N GLY A 32 53.32 40.12 -25.15
CA GLY A 32 53.43 41.52 -24.77
C GLY A 32 54.43 41.68 -23.62
N ASP A 33 55.09 42.83 -23.60
CA ASP A 33 56.04 43.22 -22.57
C ASP A 33 55.85 44.72 -22.28
N ALA A 34 56.24 45.17 -21.09
CA ALA A 34 56.07 46.54 -20.63
C ALA A 34 56.85 47.57 -21.48
N ALA A 35 57.90 47.14 -22.18
CA ALA A 35 58.68 47.97 -23.10
C ALA A 35 58.22 47.86 -24.57
N MET A 36 57.24 47.01 -24.90
CA MET A 36 56.72 46.87 -26.26
C MET A 36 55.58 47.85 -26.52
N GLU A 37 55.68 48.62 -27.61
CA GLU A 37 54.62 49.57 -28.01
C GLU A 37 53.37 48.88 -28.57
N ASN A 38 53.54 47.73 -29.23
CA ASN A 38 52.44 46.96 -29.81
C ASN A 38 52.49 45.51 -29.30
N SER A 39 51.46 45.11 -28.55
CA SER A 39 51.27 43.70 -28.19
C SER A 39 50.75 42.91 -29.38
N PHE A 40 51.07 41.63 -29.40
CA PHE A 40 50.73 40.73 -30.49
C PHE A 40 49.75 39.67 -30.01
N LEU A 41 48.58 39.60 -30.65
CA LEU A 41 47.59 38.55 -30.47
C LEU A 41 47.35 37.89 -31.83
N ARG A 42 47.60 36.58 -31.93
CA ARG A 42 47.40 35.84 -33.17
C ARG A 42 46.73 34.49 -32.91
N ALA A 43 45.60 34.27 -33.57
CA ALA A 43 44.97 32.97 -33.64
C ALA A 43 45.88 31.99 -34.39
N LEU A 44 46.22 30.88 -33.74
CA LEU A 44 47.05 29.81 -34.29
C LEU A 44 46.21 28.70 -34.91
N GLY A 45 44.97 28.53 -34.46
CA GLY A 45 44.04 27.50 -34.96
C GLY A 45 43.16 26.96 -33.84
N HIS A 46 42.63 25.76 -34.05
CA HIS A 46 41.85 25.03 -33.05
C HIS A 46 42.43 23.64 -32.82
N ILE A 47 42.30 23.13 -31.60
CA ILE A 47 42.60 21.76 -31.23
C ILE A 47 41.33 21.12 -30.68
N GLU A 48 41.01 19.93 -31.15
CA GLU A 48 40.00 19.08 -30.54
C GLU A 48 40.64 18.23 -29.45
N LEU A 49 40.19 18.41 -28.22
CA LEU A 49 40.63 17.63 -27.07
C LEU A 49 39.58 16.57 -26.75
N ASP A 50 40.01 15.32 -26.73
CA ASP A 50 39.21 14.19 -26.24
C ASP A 50 39.79 13.75 -24.90
N LEU A 51 39.14 14.15 -23.81
CA LEU A 51 39.54 13.90 -22.43
C LEU A 51 38.69 12.77 -21.81
N PRO A 52 39.25 12.00 -20.85
CA PRO A 52 38.50 10.96 -20.16
C PRO A 52 37.40 11.54 -19.26
N GLU A 53 36.41 10.72 -18.89
CA GLU A 53 35.33 11.14 -17.99
C GLU A 53 35.87 11.52 -16.59
N ALA A 54 35.33 12.61 -16.03
CA ALA A 54 35.79 13.17 -14.77
C ALA A 54 35.55 12.19 -13.59
N PRO A 55 36.57 11.89 -12.76
CA PRO A 55 36.34 11.12 -11.53
C PRO A 55 35.44 11.87 -10.55
N GLU A 56 34.72 11.17 -9.66
CA GLU A 56 33.76 11.77 -8.71
C GLU A 56 34.35 12.90 -7.83
N LYS A 57 35.67 12.88 -7.61
CA LYS A 57 36.40 13.88 -6.81
C LYS A 57 37.14 14.93 -7.64
N ALA A 58 36.90 14.99 -8.94
CA ALA A 58 37.56 15.95 -9.82
C ALA A 58 37.23 17.39 -9.40
N PRO A 59 38.17 18.33 -9.65
CA PRO A 59 37.87 19.76 -9.58
C PRO A 59 36.67 20.05 -10.48
N LYS A 60 35.66 20.76 -9.96
CA LYS A 60 34.54 21.22 -10.78
C LYS A 60 35.01 22.41 -11.62
N PRO A 61 34.63 22.47 -12.92
CA PRO A 61 34.90 23.66 -13.71
C PRO A 61 34.32 24.90 -13.03
N PRO A 62 34.97 26.07 -13.14
CA PRO A 62 34.36 27.33 -12.74
C PRO A 62 33.00 27.41 -13.43
N ALA A 63 32.00 27.94 -12.72
CA ALA A 63 30.67 28.07 -13.27
C ALA A 63 30.80 28.74 -14.65
N GLN A 64 30.53 27.97 -15.71
CA GLN A 64 30.53 28.51 -17.06
C GLN A 64 29.61 29.73 -17.05
N ALA A 65 29.88 30.71 -17.91
CA ALA A 65 28.94 31.80 -18.17
C ALA A 65 27.72 31.21 -18.92
N VAL A 66 27.02 30.29 -18.27
CA VAL A 66 25.68 29.88 -18.65
C VAL A 66 24.83 31.13 -18.44
N ASP A 67 23.96 31.41 -19.41
CA ASP A 67 22.99 32.48 -19.34
C ASP A 67 22.43 32.58 -17.89
N PRO A 68 22.60 33.72 -17.19
CA PRO A 68 22.15 33.90 -15.81
C PRO A 68 20.68 33.51 -15.58
N PHE A 69 19.88 33.45 -16.64
CA PHE A 69 18.47 33.04 -16.61
C PHE A 69 18.25 31.52 -16.68
N SER A 70 19.22 30.73 -17.14
CA SER A 70 19.13 29.25 -17.25
C SER A 70 18.92 28.54 -15.90
N LYS A 71 19.35 29.16 -14.79
CA LYS A 71 19.16 28.64 -13.42
C LYS A 71 17.72 28.74 -12.91
N PHE A 72 16.88 29.53 -13.57
CA PHE A 72 15.47 29.75 -13.20
C PHE A 72 14.50 28.93 -14.07
N GLY A 73 15.00 27.97 -14.85
CA GLY A 73 14.17 27.08 -15.66
C GLY A 73 13.31 26.13 -14.80
N PRO A 74 12.16 25.67 -15.32
CA PRO A 74 11.35 24.65 -14.67
C PRO A 74 12.17 23.36 -14.47
N LYS A 75 12.14 22.82 -13.25
CA LYS A 75 12.73 21.50 -12.96
C LYS A 75 11.87 20.41 -13.58
N LYS A 76 12.48 19.25 -13.84
CA LYS A 76 11.75 18.06 -14.29
C LYS A 76 10.65 17.70 -13.29
N GLU A 77 9.48 17.38 -13.80
CA GLU A 77 8.35 16.91 -13.01
C GLU A 77 8.68 15.58 -12.33
N ILE A 78 8.36 15.47 -11.04
CA ILE A 78 8.56 14.24 -10.26
C ILE A 78 7.26 13.44 -10.33
N SER A 79 7.30 12.29 -10.99
CA SER A 79 6.18 11.33 -10.99
C SER A 79 6.35 10.32 -9.84
N HIS A 80 5.35 10.24 -8.97
CA HIS A 80 5.33 9.22 -7.92
C HIS A 80 4.80 7.89 -8.49
N ILE A 81 5.61 6.83 -8.43
CA ILE A 81 5.23 5.50 -8.89
C ILE A 81 4.55 4.75 -7.74
N PHE A 82 3.26 4.48 -7.90
CA PHE A 82 2.52 3.64 -6.96
C PHE A 82 2.90 2.16 -7.11
N ARG A 83 2.77 1.41 -6.01
CA ARG A 83 2.89 -0.04 -6.05
C ARG A 83 1.80 -0.63 -6.95
N SER A 84 2.16 -1.64 -7.73
CA SER A 84 1.18 -2.41 -8.49
C SER A 84 0.22 -3.15 -7.56
N PRO A 85 -1.08 -3.24 -7.90
CA PRO A 85 -2.03 -4.05 -7.15
C PRO A 85 -1.64 -5.52 -7.11
N GLU A 86 -1.93 -6.19 -5.99
CA GLU A 86 -1.72 -7.62 -5.86
C GLU A 86 -2.63 -8.42 -6.81
N LYS A 87 -2.09 -9.50 -7.37
CA LYS A 87 -2.84 -10.39 -8.27
C LYS A 87 -3.85 -11.22 -7.47
N ARG A 88 -5.13 -11.12 -7.83
CA ARG A 88 -6.22 -11.91 -7.23
C ARG A 88 -6.37 -13.28 -7.92
N PRO A 89 -6.85 -14.32 -7.19
CA PRO A 89 -7.13 -15.62 -7.78
C PRO A 89 -8.30 -15.58 -8.79
N PRO A 90 -8.40 -16.56 -9.69
CA PRO A 90 -9.54 -16.70 -10.60
C PRO A 90 -10.85 -16.87 -9.82
N LYS A 91 -11.92 -16.19 -10.26
CA LYS A 91 -13.24 -16.21 -9.59
C LYS A 91 -13.84 -17.61 -9.47
N GLU A 92 -13.69 -18.43 -10.52
CA GLU A 92 -14.20 -19.81 -10.56
C GLU A 92 -13.66 -20.66 -9.41
N LEU A 93 -12.38 -20.50 -9.07
CA LEU A 93 -11.74 -21.20 -7.97
C LEU A 93 -12.35 -20.77 -6.63
N SER A 94 -12.54 -19.46 -6.42
CA SER A 94 -13.17 -18.93 -5.21
C SER A 94 -14.60 -19.44 -5.04
N PHE A 95 -15.39 -19.52 -6.12
CA PHE A 95 -16.77 -20.04 -6.06
C PHE A 95 -16.80 -21.55 -5.77
N ALA A 96 -15.91 -22.34 -6.38
CA ALA A 96 -15.82 -23.78 -6.14
C ALA A 96 -15.54 -24.08 -4.65
N PHE A 97 -14.56 -23.41 -4.05
CA PHE A 97 -14.26 -23.58 -2.62
C PHE A 97 -15.37 -23.03 -1.72
N THR A 98 -16.03 -21.93 -2.10
CA THR A 98 -17.21 -21.44 -1.37
C THR A 98 -18.31 -22.50 -1.32
N GLY A 99 -18.60 -23.15 -2.44
CA GLY A 99 -19.56 -24.27 -2.50
C GLY A 99 -19.13 -25.45 -1.64
N LEU A 100 -17.84 -25.83 -1.69
CA LEU A 100 -17.28 -26.90 -0.87
C LEU A 100 -17.43 -26.61 0.64
N THR A 101 -17.21 -25.37 1.08
CA THR A 101 -17.40 -24.96 2.48
C THR A 101 -18.86 -25.04 2.94
N LEU A 102 -19.84 -24.97 2.04
CA LEU A 102 -21.27 -25.11 2.38
C LEU A 102 -21.72 -26.59 2.47
N LEU A 103 -20.97 -27.55 1.92
CA LEU A 103 -21.36 -28.97 1.93
C LEU A 103 -21.61 -29.55 3.33
N PRO A 104 -20.79 -29.26 4.37
CA PRO A 104 -21.07 -29.76 5.72
C PRO A 104 -22.42 -29.30 6.26
N ILE A 105 -22.85 -28.08 5.93
CA ILE A 105 -24.16 -27.55 6.34
C ILE A 105 -25.28 -28.34 5.66
N VAL A 106 -25.16 -28.62 4.37
CA VAL A 106 -26.13 -29.44 3.63
C VAL A 106 -26.20 -30.85 4.21
N GLY A 107 -25.05 -31.47 4.46
CA GLY A 107 -24.97 -32.78 5.10
C GLY A 107 -25.61 -32.81 6.49
N PHE A 108 -25.36 -31.78 7.30
CA PHE A 108 -25.99 -31.60 8.60
C PHE A 108 -27.53 -31.53 8.50
N LEU A 109 -28.08 -30.72 7.59
CA LEU A 109 -29.52 -30.61 7.37
C LEU A 109 -30.14 -31.95 6.94
N ILE A 110 -29.48 -32.69 6.03
CA ILE A 110 -29.92 -34.03 5.63
C ILE A 110 -29.91 -34.98 6.84
N GLY A 111 -28.85 -34.92 7.67
CA GLY A 111 -28.74 -35.68 8.90
C GLY A 111 -29.91 -35.42 9.86
N LEU A 112 -30.26 -34.14 10.09
CA LEU A 112 -31.41 -33.77 10.93
C LEU A 112 -32.73 -34.36 10.42
N MET A 113 -32.96 -34.32 9.09
CA MET A 113 -34.15 -34.90 8.48
C MET A 113 -34.20 -36.42 8.67
N ARG A 114 -33.07 -37.12 8.49
CA ARG A 114 -32.97 -38.58 8.67
C ARG A 114 -33.16 -39.01 10.11
N LEU A 115 -32.71 -38.20 11.08
CA LEU A 115 -32.88 -38.45 12.51
C LEU A 115 -34.30 -38.15 13.03
N GLY A 116 -35.17 -37.54 12.21
CA GLY A 116 -36.55 -37.23 12.60
C GLY A 116 -36.65 -36.17 13.69
N VAL A 117 -35.71 -35.21 13.71
CA VAL A 117 -35.74 -34.09 14.65
C VAL A 117 -37.05 -33.32 14.49
N ASN A 118 -37.75 -33.08 15.59
CA ASN A 118 -39.07 -32.48 15.61
C ASN A 118 -39.14 -31.32 16.60
N LEU A 119 -40.20 -30.50 16.48
CA LEU A 119 -40.44 -29.33 17.34
C LEU A 119 -41.57 -29.57 18.35
N LYS A 120 -41.84 -30.83 18.72
CA LYS A 120 -42.99 -31.17 19.58
C LYS A 120 -42.88 -30.62 21.01
N ASN A 121 -41.67 -30.25 21.44
CA ASN A 121 -41.42 -29.66 22.76
C ASN A 121 -41.67 -28.15 22.80
N PHE A 122 -42.12 -27.53 21.70
CA PHE A 122 -42.48 -26.12 21.71
C PHE A 122 -43.73 -25.91 22.58
N PRO A 123 -43.78 -24.87 23.43
CA PRO A 123 -44.92 -24.66 24.33
C PRO A 123 -46.24 -24.52 23.57
N SER A 124 -47.27 -25.24 23.99
CA SER A 124 -48.61 -25.18 23.39
C SER A 124 -49.50 -24.09 24.00
N LEU A 125 -49.20 -23.64 25.22
CA LEU A 125 -49.95 -22.57 25.88
C LEU A 125 -49.59 -21.20 25.29
N PRO A 126 -50.55 -20.28 25.07
CA PRO A 126 -50.33 -19.00 24.39
C PRO A 126 -49.22 -18.13 25.01
N ALA A 127 -49.20 -17.98 26.34
CA ALA A 127 -48.24 -17.13 27.02
C ALA A 127 -46.79 -17.69 26.96
N PRO A 128 -46.52 -18.95 27.34
CA PRO A 128 -45.21 -19.57 27.13
C PRO A 128 -44.76 -19.62 25.66
N ALA A 129 -45.69 -19.86 24.73
CA ALA A 129 -45.41 -19.87 23.30
C ALA A 129 -44.99 -18.49 22.79
N ALA A 130 -45.62 -17.42 23.29
CA ALA A 130 -45.23 -16.05 22.96
C ALA A 130 -43.82 -15.73 23.45
N PHE A 131 -43.47 -16.05 24.71
CA PHE A 131 -42.12 -15.83 25.23
C PHE A 131 -41.07 -16.67 24.51
N ALA A 132 -41.37 -17.94 24.20
CA ALA A 132 -40.47 -18.80 23.42
C ALA A 132 -40.25 -18.23 22.00
N SER A 133 -41.30 -17.76 21.33
CA SER A 133 -41.21 -17.13 20.01
C SER A 133 -40.39 -15.84 20.06
N LEU A 134 -40.66 -14.96 21.03
CA LEU A 134 -39.91 -13.71 21.24
C LEU A 134 -38.42 -13.96 21.53
N PHE A 135 -38.10 -15.03 22.26
CA PHE A 135 -36.72 -15.40 22.54
C PHE A 135 -35.97 -15.79 21.25
N HIS A 136 -36.56 -16.66 20.43
CA HIS A 136 -35.95 -17.07 19.15
C HIS A 136 -35.89 -15.92 18.14
N ALA A 137 -36.93 -15.09 18.08
CA ALA A 137 -36.93 -13.87 17.27
C ALA A 137 -35.83 -12.90 17.72
N GLY A 138 -35.61 -12.76 19.03
CA GLY A 138 -34.52 -11.97 19.60
C GLY A 138 -33.15 -12.50 19.20
N ILE A 139 -32.93 -13.82 19.25
CA ILE A 139 -31.69 -14.45 18.77
C ILE A 139 -31.50 -14.17 17.27
N GLY A 140 -32.55 -14.34 16.47
CA GLY A 140 -32.52 -14.00 15.04
C GLY A 140 -32.19 -12.53 14.79
N ALA A 141 -32.73 -11.62 15.61
CA ALA A 141 -32.42 -10.19 15.54
C ALA A 141 -30.96 -9.88 15.90
N VAL A 142 -30.36 -10.58 16.86
CA VAL A 142 -28.92 -10.45 17.16
C VAL A 142 -28.05 -10.93 16.00
N LEU A 143 -28.38 -12.09 15.41
CA LEU A 143 -27.66 -12.60 14.25
C LEU A 143 -27.78 -11.63 13.05
N LEU A 144 -28.97 -11.10 12.80
CA LEU A 144 -29.19 -10.07 11.78
C LEU A 144 -28.38 -8.80 12.08
N LEU A 145 -28.34 -8.36 13.34
CA LEU A 145 -27.55 -7.20 13.75
C LEU A 145 -26.06 -7.40 13.45
N TYR A 146 -25.51 -8.61 13.65
CA TYR A 146 -24.14 -8.92 13.27
C TYR A 146 -23.91 -8.89 11.75
N VAL A 147 -24.87 -9.36 10.95
CA VAL A 147 -24.80 -9.22 9.48
C VAL A 147 -24.82 -7.74 9.08
N LEU A 148 -25.68 -6.92 9.71
CA LEU A 148 -25.73 -5.48 9.45
C LEU A 148 -24.44 -4.76 9.89
N PHE A 149 -23.84 -5.18 11.00
CA PHE A 149 -22.51 -4.74 11.43
C PHE A 149 -21.43 -5.06 10.40
N TRP A 150 -21.44 -6.27 9.86
CA TRP A 150 -20.49 -6.65 8.81
C TRP A 150 -20.63 -5.81 7.53
N ILE A 151 -21.85 -5.42 7.17
CA ILE A 151 -22.12 -4.73 5.90
C ILE A 151 -21.96 -3.21 6.01
N LYS A 152 -22.47 -2.59 7.09
CA LYS A 152 -22.67 -1.12 7.13
C LYS A 152 -22.57 -0.46 8.51
N LEU A 153 -22.87 -1.13 9.64
CA LEU A 153 -22.97 -0.44 10.94
C LEU A 153 -21.62 -0.22 11.62
N ASP A 154 -21.49 0.90 12.32
CA ASP A 154 -20.35 1.17 13.20
C ASP A 154 -20.44 0.40 14.53
N LEU A 155 -19.30 0.24 15.18
CA LEU A 155 -19.18 -0.48 16.45
C LEU A 155 -20.07 0.11 17.55
N PHE A 156 -20.03 1.43 17.77
CA PHE A 156 -20.83 2.09 18.82
C PHE A 156 -22.34 2.00 18.57
N THR A 157 -22.76 2.13 17.31
CA THR A 157 -24.17 1.97 16.93
C THR A 157 -24.65 0.53 17.17
N THR A 158 -23.82 -0.44 16.79
CA THR A 158 -24.08 -1.87 17.01
C THR A 158 -24.17 -2.20 18.50
N LEU A 159 -23.21 -1.72 19.30
CA LEU A 159 -23.21 -1.89 20.77
C LEU A 159 -24.47 -1.30 21.41
N LYS A 160 -24.93 -0.12 20.94
CA LYS A 160 -26.16 0.49 21.44
C LYS A 160 -27.38 -0.42 21.18
N TYR A 161 -27.55 -0.90 19.94
CA TYR A 161 -28.66 -1.79 19.62
C TYR A 161 -28.55 -3.14 20.34
N LEU A 162 -27.34 -3.70 20.42
CA LEU A 162 -27.08 -4.95 21.14
C LEU A 162 -27.35 -4.80 22.64
N SER A 163 -27.10 -3.63 23.24
CA SER A 163 -27.41 -3.36 24.66
C SER A 163 -28.91 -3.43 24.93
N PHE A 164 -29.73 -2.71 24.14
CA PHE A 164 -31.19 -2.77 24.27
C PHE A 164 -31.74 -4.18 24.00
N LEU A 165 -31.26 -4.82 22.93
CA LEU A 165 -31.69 -6.15 22.54
C LEU A 165 -31.23 -7.21 23.57
N GLY A 166 -30.07 -7.02 24.18
CA GLY A 166 -29.50 -7.87 25.23
C GLY A 166 -30.34 -7.85 26.51
N VAL A 167 -30.70 -6.67 27.00
CA VAL A 167 -31.61 -6.56 28.17
C VAL A 167 -32.95 -7.24 27.88
N PHE A 168 -33.51 -7.01 26.69
CA PHE A 168 -34.73 -7.66 26.25
C PHE A 168 -34.61 -9.20 26.21
N LEU A 169 -33.52 -9.72 25.63
CA LEU A 169 -33.23 -11.15 25.53
C LEU A 169 -33.04 -11.81 26.89
N VAL A 170 -32.39 -11.14 27.85
CA VAL A 170 -32.25 -11.65 29.22
C VAL A 170 -33.61 -11.84 29.86
N PHE A 171 -34.51 -10.87 29.75
CA PHE A 171 -35.84 -10.97 30.34
C PHE A 171 -36.70 -12.08 29.70
N VAL A 172 -36.82 -12.06 28.37
CA VAL A 172 -37.64 -13.03 27.63
C VAL A 172 -37.04 -14.43 27.72
N GLY A 173 -35.72 -14.54 27.65
CA GLY A 173 -34.98 -15.79 27.79
C GLY A 173 -35.15 -16.40 29.18
N HIS A 174 -35.06 -15.59 30.24
CA HIS A 174 -35.35 -16.06 31.60
C HIS A 174 -36.76 -16.67 31.67
N ARG A 175 -37.79 -15.97 31.16
CA ARG A 175 -39.17 -16.48 31.17
C ARG A 175 -39.33 -17.78 30.38
N ALA A 176 -38.74 -17.88 29.19
CA ALA A 176 -38.80 -19.07 28.34
C ALA A 176 -38.08 -20.27 28.98
N LEU A 177 -36.87 -20.07 29.52
CA LEU A 177 -36.07 -21.12 30.14
C LEU A 177 -36.64 -21.57 31.49
N SER A 178 -37.18 -20.65 32.31
CA SER A 178 -37.86 -21.02 33.56
C SER A 178 -39.13 -21.85 33.29
N TYR A 179 -39.87 -21.54 32.23
CA TYR A 179 -41.02 -22.37 31.85
C TYR A 179 -40.55 -23.79 31.50
N LEU A 180 -39.53 -23.91 30.63
CA LEU A 180 -38.98 -25.21 30.22
C LEU A 180 -38.43 -26.03 31.39
N SER A 181 -37.78 -25.39 32.37
CA SER A 181 -37.27 -26.09 33.56
C SER A 181 -38.42 -26.60 34.44
N SER A 182 -39.48 -25.81 34.61
CA SER A 182 -40.64 -26.20 35.42
C SER A 182 -41.43 -27.36 34.79
N THR A 183 -41.58 -27.39 33.46
CA THR A 183 -42.23 -28.50 32.76
C THR A 183 -41.38 -29.76 32.84
N SER A 184 -40.06 -29.63 32.69
CA SER A 184 -39.12 -30.74 32.82
C SER A 184 -39.11 -31.33 34.23
N ALA A 185 -39.21 -30.50 35.27
CA ALA A 185 -39.30 -30.96 36.65
C ALA A 185 -40.59 -31.77 36.90
N LYS A 186 -41.73 -31.27 36.40
CA LYS A 186 -43.02 -31.97 36.49
C LYS A 186 -43.01 -33.33 35.79
N GLN A 187 -42.35 -33.44 34.63
CA GLN A 187 -42.23 -34.71 33.90
C GLN A 187 -41.35 -35.74 34.61
N LYS A 188 -40.36 -35.31 35.41
CA LYS A 188 -39.50 -36.23 36.17
C LYS A 188 -40.14 -36.74 37.45
N THR A 189 -41.10 -36.00 37.99
CA THR A 189 -41.83 -36.35 39.22
C THR A 189 -43.13 -37.09 38.97
N ALA A 190 -43.54 -37.24 37.71
CA ALA A 190 -44.72 -37.98 37.26
C ALA A 190 -44.30 -39.35 36.74
#